data_AF-A0A6B1FCC4-F1
#
_entry.id   AF-A0A6B1FCC4-F1
#
_cell.length_a   1.000
_cell.length_b   1.000
_cell.length_c   1.000
_cell.angle_alpha   90.00
_cell.angle_beta   90.00
_cell.angle_gamma   90.00
#
_symmetry.space_group_name_H-M   'P 1'
#
loop_
_entity.id
_entity.type
_entity.pdbx_description
1 polymer ?
#
loop_
_entity_poly.entity_id
_entity_poly.type
_entity_poly.pdbx_seq_one_letter_code
_entity_poly.pdbx_strand_id
1 'polypeptide(L)'
;MYPPPVASHLGAPLPPHKVERGLSGRQRAILSLLNDAPDGLALREIVDLLGNGDDERRRVRSDLADLRAMGLAVAIGHGRGARWWRR
;
A
#
# COMPACT_ATOMS: atom_id res chain seq x y z
N MET A 1 -1.06 -14.22 46.31
CA MET A 1 0.10 -13.82 45.49
C MET A 1 -0.27 -14.08 44.03
N TYR A 2 -0.74 -13.06 43.32
CA TYR A 2 -1.16 -13.14 41.90
C TYR A 2 0.10 -13.02 41.01
N PRO A 3 0.31 -13.88 40.00
CA PRO A 3 1.20 -13.52 38.90
C PRO A 3 0.50 -12.47 37.99
N PRO A 4 1.20 -11.41 37.54
CA PRO A 4 0.66 -10.46 36.57
C PRO A 4 0.55 -11.05 35.15
N PRO A 5 -0.30 -10.46 34.28
CA PRO A 5 -0.82 -11.09 33.08
C PRO A 5 0.12 -11.02 31.85
N VAL A 6 0.00 -12.07 31.04
CA VAL A 6 0.21 -12.21 29.58
C VAL A 6 1.02 -11.10 28.90
N ALA A 7 2.18 -11.52 28.37
CA ALA A 7 3.03 -10.75 27.49
C ALA A 7 2.25 -10.13 26.31
N SER A 8 2.33 -8.81 26.26
CA SER A 8 2.12 -7.91 25.13
C SER A 8 2.17 -8.57 23.74
N HIS A 9 1.02 -8.63 23.08
CA HIS A 9 0.89 -8.84 21.63
C HIS A 9 1.30 -7.57 20.87
N LEU A 10 2.52 -7.07 21.10
CA LEU A 10 3.11 -6.12 20.17
C LEU A 10 3.48 -6.91 18.92
N GLY A 11 2.59 -6.84 17.92
CA GLY A 11 2.82 -7.40 16.60
C GLY A 11 4.18 -6.94 16.10
N ALA A 12 5.14 -7.85 16.13
CA ALA A 12 6.47 -7.60 15.61
C ALA A 12 6.32 -7.14 14.14
N PRO A 13 7.03 -6.09 13.69
CA PRO A 13 7.03 -5.73 12.29
C PRO A 13 7.45 -6.97 11.50
N LEU A 14 6.57 -7.40 10.59
CA LEU A 14 6.82 -8.57 9.77
C LEU A 14 8.13 -8.32 9.00
N PRO A 15 9.05 -9.30 8.95
CA PRO A 15 10.27 -9.14 8.19
C PRO A 15 9.92 -8.85 6.72
N PRO A 16 10.72 -8.04 6.00
CA PRO A 16 10.36 -7.50 4.68
C PRO A 16 9.96 -8.58 3.67
N HIS A 17 10.63 -9.74 3.72
CA HIS A 17 10.34 -10.90 2.88
C HIS A 17 8.97 -11.57 3.17
N LYS A 18 8.37 -11.37 4.35
CA LYS A 18 7.01 -11.83 4.66
C LYS A 18 5.96 -10.85 4.16
N VAL A 19 6.25 -9.56 4.16
CA VAL A 19 5.33 -8.54 3.64
C VAL A 19 5.09 -8.79 2.16
N GLU A 20 6.14 -9.06 1.38
CA GLU A 20 6.03 -9.40 -0.05
C GLU A 20 5.17 -10.64 -0.32
N ARG A 21 5.17 -11.64 0.59
CA ARG A 21 4.34 -12.85 0.47
C ARG A 21 2.86 -12.62 0.74
N GLY A 22 2.51 -11.58 1.50
CA GLY A 22 1.11 -11.22 1.82
C GLY A 22 0.44 -10.30 0.80
N LEU A 23 1.21 -9.71 -0.12
CA LEU A 23 0.67 -8.78 -1.11
C LEU A 23 -0.19 -9.48 -2.15
N SER A 24 -1.35 -8.89 -2.44
CA SER A 24 -2.17 -9.29 -3.59
C SER A 24 -1.42 -9.05 -4.90
N GLY A 25 -1.80 -9.74 -5.98
CA GLY A 25 -1.21 -9.51 -7.30
C GLY A 25 -1.31 -8.05 -7.76
N ARG A 26 -2.40 -7.36 -7.38
CA ARG A 26 -2.62 -5.95 -7.69
C ARG A 26 -1.74 -5.01 -6.87
N GLN A 27 -1.58 -5.29 -5.58
CA GLN A 27 -0.67 -4.52 -4.73
C GLN A 27 0.77 -4.61 -5.22
N ARG A 28 1.21 -5.80 -5.67
CA ARG A 28 2.52 -5.96 -6.32
C ARG A 28 2.63 -5.17 -7.61
N ALA A 29 1.59 -5.20 -8.45
CA ALA A 29 1.54 -4.41 -9.67
C ALA A 29 1.62 -2.89 -9.38
N ILE A 30 0.86 -2.40 -8.40
CA ILE A 30 0.91 -1.00 -7.94
C ILE A 30 2.33 -0.64 -7.49
N LEU A 31 2.97 -1.47 -6.66
CA LEU A 31 4.34 -1.20 -6.21
C LEU A 31 5.35 -1.18 -7.35
N SER A 32 5.17 -2.03 -8.36
CA SER A 32 6.00 -2.00 -9.58
C SER A 32 5.82 -0.68 -10.32
N LEU A 33 4.58 -0.25 -10.56
CA LEU A 33 4.29 1.03 -11.22
C LEU A 33 4.88 2.22 -10.45
N LEU A 34 4.77 2.21 -9.12
CA LEU A 34 5.33 3.26 -8.26
C LEU A 34 6.87 3.23 -8.23
N ASN A 35 7.49 2.07 -8.43
CA ASN A 35 8.94 1.94 -8.52
C ASN A 35 9.49 2.53 -9.82
N ASP A 36 8.73 2.40 -10.91
CA ASP A 36 9.12 2.86 -12.24
C ASP A 36 8.84 4.36 -12.46
N ALA A 37 8.13 5.01 -11.53
CA ALA A 37 7.74 6.41 -11.59
C ALA A 37 8.42 7.25 -10.48
N PRO A 38 9.61 7.84 -10.74
CA PRO A 38 10.35 8.60 -9.71
C PRO A 38 9.60 9.86 -9.23
N ASP A 39 8.81 10.49 -10.10
CA ASP A 39 7.96 11.65 -9.76
C ASP A 39 6.62 11.26 -9.11
N GLY A 40 6.45 9.97 -8.85
CA GLY A 40 5.25 9.36 -8.33
C GLY A 40 4.09 9.34 -9.32
N LEU A 41 2.98 8.71 -8.93
CA LEU A 41 1.78 8.54 -9.76
C LEU A 41 0.51 9.00 -9.06
N ALA A 42 -0.33 9.76 -9.75
CA ALA A 42 -1.68 10.04 -9.31
C ALA A 42 -2.55 8.78 -9.36
N LEU A 43 -3.58 8.73 -8.51
CA LEU A 43 -4.53 7.60 -8.48
C LEU A 43 -5.11 7.27 -9.87
N ARG A 44 -5.40 8.29 -10.68
CA ARG A 44 -5.92 8.10 -12.03
C ARG A 44 -4.90 7.40 -12.93
N GLU A 45 -3.64 7.84 -12.90
CA GLU A 45 -2.56 7.25 -13.70
C GLU A 45 -2.36 5.77 -13.33
N ILE A 46 -2.40 5.44 -12.05
CA ILE A 46 -2.28 4.04 -11.57
C ILE A 46 -3.45 3.19 -12.09
N VAL A 47 -4.68 3.71 -12.06
CA VAL A 47 -5.87 3.01 -12.57
C VAL A 47 -5.78 2.82 -14.08
N ASP A 48 -5.42 3.87 -14.81
CA ASP A 48 -5.30 3.86 -16.27
C ASP A 48 -4.24 2.81 -16.72
N LEU A 49 -3.18 2.61 -15.93
CA LEU A 49 -2.11 1.62 -16.18
C LEU A 49 -2.49 0.18 -15.79
N LEU A 50 -3.36 -0.01 -14.80
CA LEU A 50 -3.81 -1.35 -14.36
C LEU A 50 -4.99 -1.90 -15.16
N GLY A 51 -5.72 -1.03 -15.85
CA GLY A 51 -6.86 -1.39 -16.70
C GLY A 51 -8.12 -0.62 -16.31
N ASN A 52 -8.80 -0.07 -17.32
CA ASN A 52 -9.98 0.76 -17.15
C ASN A 52 -11.22 -0.08 -16.79
N GLY A 53 -11.61 -0.05 -15.52
CA GLY A 53 -12.93 -0.48 -15.06
C GLY A 53 -13.46 0.46 -13.98
N ASP A 54 -14.78 0.73 -13.97
CA ASP A 54 -15.39 1.67 -13.02
C ASP A 54 -15.17 1.26 -11.55
N ASP A 55 -15.13 -0.05 -11.27
CA ASP A 55 -14.82 -0.60 -9.94
C ASP A 55 -13.34 -0.51 -9.59
N GLU A 56 -12.46 -0.37 -10.58
CA GLU A 56 -11.02 -0.50 -10.40
C GLU A 56 -10.46 0.66 -9.59
N ARG A 57 -11.02 1.87 -9.78
CA ARG A 57 -10.62 3.06 -9.02
C ARG A 57 -10.83 2.90 -7.52
N ARG A 58 -11.95 2.31 -7.09
CA ARG A 58 -12.24 2.10 -5.66
C ARG A 58 -11.29 1.07 -5.07
N ARG A 59 -11.03 -0.01 -5.81
CA ARG A 59 -10.14 -1.09 -5.38
C ARG A 59 -8.69 -0.62 -5.28
N VAL A 60 -8.17 0.06 -6.31
CA VAL A 60 -6.82 0.65 -6.30
C VAL A 60 -6.64 1.62 -5.14
N ARG A 61 -7.67 2.42 -4.81
CA ARG A 61 -7.61 3.30 -3.64
C ARG A 61 -7.51 2.51 -2.33
N SER A 62 -8.23 1.40 -2.20
CA SER A 62 -8.13 0.51 -1.03
C SER A 62 -6.73 -0.10 -0.94
N ASP A 63 -6.21 -0.64 -2.04
CA ASP A 63 -4.87 -1.23 -2.08
C ASP A 63 -3.78 -0.21 -1.73
N LEU A 64 -3.87 1.03 -2.22
CA LEU A 64 -2.94 2.10 -1.86
C LEU A 64 -3.02 2.47 -0.37
N ALA A 65 -4.22 2.43 0.23
CA ALA A 65 -4.38 2.66 1.66
C ALA A 65 -3.74 1.52 2.48
N ASP A 66 -3.92 0.27 2.06
CA ASP A 66 -3.30 -0.90 2.70
C ASP A 66 -1.77 -0.87 2.56
N LEU A 67 -1.26 -0.55 1.37
CA LEU A 67 0.18 -0.38 1.11
C LEU A 67 0.78 0.74 1.97
N ARG A 68 0.06 1.84 2.19
CA ARG A 68 0.48 2.90 3.10
C ARG A 68 0.48 2.45 4.56
N ALA A 69 -0.53 1.71 4.99
CA ALA A 69 -0.58 1.15 6.34
C ALA A 69 0.57 0.17 6.61
N MET A 70 0.99 -0.59 5.59
CA MET A 70 2.19 -1.45 5.64
C MET A 70 3.51 -0.67 5.52
N GLY A 71 3.47 0.64 5.27
CA GLY A 71 4.67 1.45 5.09
C GLY A 71 5.41 1.21 3.77
N LEU A 72 4.73 0.68 2.75
CA LEU A 72 5.32 0.39 1.42
C LEU A 72 5.05 1.49 0.38
N ALA A 73 4.08 2.36 0.65
CA ALA A 73 3.75 3.50 -0.20
C ALA A 73 3.51 4.76 0.64
N VAL A 74 3.78 5.92 0.06
CA VAL A 74 3.51 7.23 0.66
C VAL A 74 2.73 8.11 -0.30
N ALA A 75 1.73 8.81 0.22
CA ALA A 75 0.97 9.81 -0.52
C ALA A 75 1.44 11.21 -0.13
N ILE A 76 1.70 12.08 -1.13
CA ILE A 76 1.93 13.51 -0.91
C ILE A 76 0.81 14.29 -1.61
N GLY A 77 0.27 15.30 -0.95
CA GLY A 77 -0.85 16.12 -1.42
C GLY A 77 -2.22 15.64 -0.93
N HIS A 78 -3.29 16.28 -1.42
CA HIS A 78 -4.66 16.06 -0.96
C HIS A 78 -5.63 15.79 -2.12
N GLY A 79 -6.61 14.93 -1.87
CA GLY A 79 -7.74 14.69 -2.78
C GLY A 79 -7.33 14.18 -4.15
N ARG A 80 -7.81 14.84 -5.22
CA ARG A 80 -7.59 14.41 -6.62
C ARG A 80 -6.16 14.63 -7.11
N GLY A 81 -5.40 15.52 -6.47
CA GLY A 81 -4.01 15.82 -6.81
C GLY A 81 -2.98 15.05 -5.99
N ALA A 82 -3.41 14.14 -5.11
CA ALA A 82 -2.49 13.33 -4.33
C ALA A 82 -1.67 12.40 -5.26
N ARG A 83 -0.35 12.40 -5.06
CA ARG A 83 0.59 11.56 -5.78
C ARG A 83 1.16 10.45 -4.88
N TRP A 84 1.33 9.31 -5.53
CA TRP A 84 1.86 8.00 -5.20
C TRP A 84 3.37 7.86 -5.22
N TRP A 85 4.09 7.54 -4.13
CA TRP A 85 5.47 7.05 -4.23
C TRP A 85 5.64 5.69 -3.53
N ARG A 86 6.55 4.87 -4.06
CA ARG A 86 7.06 3.70 -3.34
C ARG A 86 7.97 4.19 -2.20
N ARG A 87 7.86 3.56 -1.04
CA ARG A 87 8.72 3.83 0.12
C ARG A 87 9.94 2.92 0.15
#